data_AF-A0A968JZS4-F1
#
_entry.id   AF-A0A968JZS4-F1
#
_cell.length_a   1.000
_cell.length_b   1.000
_cell.length_c   1.000
_cell.angle_alpha   90.00
_cell.angle_beta   90.00
_cell.angle_gamma   90.00
#
_symmetry.space_group_name_H-M   'P 1'
#
loop_
_entity.id
_entity.type
_entity.pdbx_description
1 polymer ?
#
loop_
_entity_poly.entity_id
_entity_poly.type
_entity_poly.pdbx_seq_one_letter_code
_entity_poly.pdbx_strand_id
1 'polypeptide(L)' 'QCHANTCPVGIATQAEELRKKYFGTPEMLVRFFTEMAREIREILAWLGHERLDDVIGRADLLRQVPSREGTRWR' A
#
# COMPACT_ATOMS: atom_id res chain seq x y z
N GLN A 1 2.78 1.71 -20.28
CA GLN A 1 2.23 3.08 -20.29
C GLN A 1 3.09 4.09 -19.53
N CYS A 2 3.59 3.81 -18.32
CA CYS A 2 4.44 4.78 -17.60
C CYS A 2 5.72 5.17 -18.36
N HIS A 3 6.41 4.20 -18.98
CA HIS A 3 7.61 4.44 -19.79
C HIS A 3 7.34 5.11 -21.15
N ALA A 4 6.08 5.23 -21.57
CA ALA A 4 5.70 5.70 -22.90
C ALA A 4 5.37 7.20 -22.94
N ASN A 5 5.51 7.92 -21.82
CA ASN A 5 5.14 9.34 -21.69
C ASN A 5 3.65 9.66 -21.91
N THR A 6 2.77 8.64 -21.96
CA THR A 6 1.35 8.75 -22.30
C THR A 6 0.42 8.49 -21.10
N CYS A 7 0.87 8.82 -19.89
CA CYS A 7 0.07 8.62 -18.67
C CYS A 7 -1.27 9.40 -18.77
N PRO A 8 -2.43 8.72 -18.78
CA PRO A 8 -3.71 9.38 -19.02
C PRO A 8 -4.17 10.28 -17.86
N VAL A 9 -3.60 10.07 -16.67
CA VAL A 9 -3.93 10.78 -15.41
C VAL A 9 -2.84 11.74 -14.95
N GLY A 10 -1.81 11.98 -15.78
CA GLY A 10 -0.81 13.02 -15.51
C GLY A 10 0.25 12.69 -14.47
N ILE A 11 0.41 11.43 -14.05
CA ILE A 11 1.42 11.02 -13.05
C ILE A 11 2.80 10.85 -13.70
N ALA A 12 2.93 9.90 -14.63
CA ALA A 12 4.20 9.52 -15.25
C ALA A 12 4.29 10.06 -16.69
N THR A 13 4.30 11.39 -16.83
CA THR A 13 4.39 12.07 -18.13
C THR A 13 5.02 13.45 -17.98
N GLN A 14 5.77 13.88 -19.00
CA GLN A 14 6.30 15.24 -19.15
C GLN A 14 5.48 16.07 -20.14
N ALA A 15 4.57 15.45 -20.90
CA ALA A 15 3.70 16.17 -21.82
C ALA A 15 2.77 17.11 -21.05
N GLU A 16 2.82 18.41 -21.38
CA GLU A 16 2.12 19.46 -20.64
C GLU A 16 0.61 19.23 -20.56
N GLU A 17 -0.02 18.89 -21.68
CA GLU A 17 -1.47 18.63 -21.74
C GLU A 17 -1.91 17.41 -20.91
N LEU A 18 -1.01 16.46 -20.67
CA LEU A 18 -1.29 15.32 -19.81
C LEU A 18 -1.03 15.63 -18.34
N ARG A 19 -0.01 16.45 -18.01
CA ARG A 19 0.24 16.90 -16.63
C ARG A 19 -0.93 17.70 -16.05
N LYS A 20 -1.60 18.51 -16.87
CA LYS A 20 -2.83 19.25 -16.47
C LYS A 20 -3.97 18.34 -15.98
N LYS A 21 -3.92 17.03 -16.26
CA LYS A 21 -4.91 16.04 -15.80
C LYS A 21 -4.66 15.51 -14.40
N TYR A 22 -3.53 15.83 -13.78
CA TYR A 22 -3.23 15.40 -12.42
C TYR A 22 -4.16 16.11 -11.42
N PHE A 23 -4.88 15.31 -10.64
CA PHE A 23 -5.86 15.80 -9.65
C PHE A 23 -5.46 15.44 -8.21
N GLY A 24 -4.33 14.77 -8.02
CA GLY A 24 -3.88 14.37 -6.70
C GLY A 24 -3.53 15.57 -5.83
N THR A 25 -3.81 15.46 -4.52
CA THR A 25 -3.44 16.49 -3.54
C THR A 25 -2.57 15.91 -2.44
N PRO A 26 -1.73 16.72 -1.77
CA PRO A 26 -0.94 16.26 -0.62
C PRO A 26 -1.80 15.60 0.47
N GLU A 27 -3.02 16.11 0.69
CA GLU A 27 -3.96 15.59 1.69
C GLU A 27 -4.40 14.15 1.38
N MET A 28 -4.44 13.77 0.10
CA MET A 28 -4.74 12.39 -0.30
C MET A 28 -3.66 11.43 0.20
N LEU A 29 -2.38 11.83 0.13
CA LEU A 29 -1.26 11.03 0.65
C LEU A 29 -1.25 10.97 2.17
N VAL A 30 -1.47 12.12 2.83
CA VAL A 30 -1.56 12.18 4.30
C VAL A 30 -2.66 11.26 4.80
N ARG A 31 -3.85 11.32 4.17
CA ARG A 31 -4.97 10.44 4.53
C ARG A 31 -4.63 8.97 4.31
N PHE A 32 -4.04 8.63 3.17
CA PHE A 32 -3.62 7.26 2.87
C PHE A 32 -2.70 6.68 3.94
N PHE A 33 -1.62 7.38 4.29
CA PHE A 33 -0.68 6.91 5.32
C PHE A 33 -1.28 6.93 6.73
N THR A 34 -2.17 7.87 7.03
CA THR A 34 -2.85 7.93 8.33
C THR A 34 -3.73 6.70 8.56
N GLU A 35 -4.51 6.30 7.56
CA GLU A 35 -5.38 5.12 7.65
C GLU A 35 -4.57 3.82 7.59
N MET A 36 -3.52 3.74 6.76
CA MET A 36 -2.59 2.60 6.79
C MET A 36 -1.95 2.44 8.18
N ALA A 37 -1.48 3.54 8.79
CA ALA A 37 -0.92 3.50 10.13
C ALA A 37 -1.96 3.12 11.19
N ARG A 38 -3.24 3.47 11.01
CA ARG A 38 -4.34 3.05 11.89
C ARG A 38 -4.51 1.53 11.84
N GLU A 39 -4.64 0.97 10.64
CA GLU A 39 -4.79 -0.48 10.46
C GLU A 39 -3.59 -1.24 11.03
N ILE A 40 -2.36 -0.75 10.84
CA ILE A 40 -1.16 -1.34 11.45
C ILE A 40 -1.28 -1.37 12.98
N ARG A 41 -1.71 -0.27 13.61
CA ARG A 41 -1.89 -0.21 15.08
C ARG A 41 -2.98 -1.17 15.57
N GLU A 42 -4.06 -1.33 14.80
CA GLU A 42 -5.13 -2.28 15.11
C GLU A 42 -4.63 -3.73 15.06
N ILE A 43 -3.83 -4.08 14.04
CA ILE A 43 -3.20 -5.40 13.93
C ILE A 43 -2.20 -5.64 15.07
N LEU A 44 -1.37 -4.65 15.40
CA LEU A 44 -0.43 -4.76 16.52
C LEU A 44 -1.16 -4.99 17.85
N ALA A 45 -2.23 -4.24 18.11
CA ALA A 45 -3.06 -4.42 19.30
C ALA A 45 -3.71 -5.81 19.34
N TRP A 46 -4.21 -6.33 18.20
CA TRP A 46 -4.73 -7.68 18.10
C TRP A 46 -3.68 -8.77 18.39
N LEU A 47 -2.43 -8.53 17.99
CA LEU A 47 -1.29 -9.40 18.30
C LEU A 47 -0.74 -9.21 19.72
N GLY A 48 -1.19 -8.20 20.47
CA GLY A 48 -0.73 -7.90 21.83
C GLY A 48 0.59 -7.11 21.90
N HIS A 49 0.92 -6.33 20.87
CA HIS A 49 2.12 -5.49 20.79
C HIS A 49 1.77 -4.00 20.70
N GLU A 50 2.60 -3.14 21.30
CA GLU A 50 2.41 -1.68 21.28
C GLU A 50 3.27 -0.99 20.22
N ARG A 51 4.43 -1.57 19.86
CA ARG A 51 5.38 -0.98 18.92
C ARG A 51 5.60 -1.89 17.73
N LEU A 52 5.80 -1.28 16.56
CA LEU A 52 6.15 -2.03 15.35
C LEU A 52 7.49 -2.78 15.53
N ASP A 53 8.44 -2.19 16.24
CA ASP A 53 9.74 -2.82 16.54
C ASP A 53 9.61 -4.18 17.26
N ASP A 54 8.53 -4.39 18.03
CA ASP A 54 8.32 -5.62 18.79
C ASP A 54 8.01 -6.83 17.90
N VAL A 55 7.58 -6.59 16.65
CA VAL A 55 7.16 -7.63 15.69
C VAL A 55 8.09 -7.74 14.48
N ILE A 56 9.04 -6.82 14.29
CA ILE A 56 10.01 -6.89 13.19
C ILE A 56 10.88 -8.15 13.38
N GLY A 57 10.89 -9.03 12.37
CA GLY A 57 11.65 -10.28 12.38
C GLY A 57 10.97 -11.45 13.10
N ARG A 58 9.79 -11.27 13.71
CA ARG A 58 9.02 -12.32 14.41
C ARG A 58 8.24 -13.21 13.43
N ALA A 59 8.98 -13.96 12.61
CA ALA A 59 8.40 -14.90 11.65
C ALA A 59 7.54 -15.99 12.32
N ASP A 60 7.75 -16.26 13.61
CA ASP A 60 6.96 -17.18 14.43
C ASP A 60 5.51 -16.71 14.64
N LEU A 61 5.21 -15.41 14.47
CA LEU A 61 3.83 -14.89 14.48
C LEU A 61 3.04 -15.25 13.21
N LEU A 62 3.71 -15.80 12.20
CA LEU A 62 3.11 -16.18 10.92
C LEU A 62 3.00 -17.70 10.83
N ARG A 63 1.92 -18.16 10.20
CA ARG A 63 1.79 -19.57 9.78
C ARG A 63 1.38 -19.63 8.31
N GLN A 64 1.99 -20.55 7.57
CA GLN A 64 1.53 -20.85 6.22
C GLN A 64 0.16 -21.52 6.28
N VAL A 65 -0.81 -20.95 5.60
CA VAL A 65 -2.12 -21.59 5.41
C VAL A 65 -2.05 -22.39 4.11
N PRO A 66 -2.38 -23.70 4.10
CA PRO A 66 -2.36 -24.48 2.87
C PRO A 66 -3.32 -23.87 1.85
N SER A 67 -2.92 -23.82 0.58
CA SER A 67 -3.81 -23.39 -0.49
C SER A 67 -5.00 -24.33 -0.56
N ARG A 68 -6.22 -23.81 -0.65
CA ARG A 68 -7.37 -24.64 -1.03
C ARG A 68 -7.11 -25.16 -2.44
N GLU A 69 -7.33 -26.45 -2.69
CA GLU A 69 -7.27 -27.01 -4.05
C GLU A 69 -8.10 -26.11 -4.99
N GLY A 70 -7.48 -25.62 -6.06
CA GLY A 70 -8.11 -24.71 -7.03
C GLY A 70 -7.89 -23.20 -6.80
N THR A 71 -7.41 -22.75 -5.63
CA THR A 71 -6.96 -21.35 -5.45
C THR A 71 -5.54 -21.17 -5.99
N ARG A 72 -5.44 -21.01 -7.31
CA ARG A 72 -4.22 -20.54 -7.95
C ARG A 72 -4.07 -19.05 -7.64
N TRP A 73 -3.17 -18.72 -6.71
CA TRP A 73 -2.67 -17.35 -6.54
C TRP A 73 -1.91 -16.97 -7.81
N ARG A 74 -2.60 -16.35 -8.78
CA ARG A 74 -2.01 -15.60 -9.88
C ARG A 74 -2.67 -14.25 -9.97
#